data_AF-A0A7K6TUD0-F1
#
_entry.id   AF-A0A7K6TUD0-F1
#
_cell.length_a   1.000
_cell.length_b   1.000
_cell.length_c   1.000
_cell.angle_alpha   90.00
_cell.angle_beta   90.00
_cell.angle_gamma   90.00
#
_symmetry.space_group_name_H-M   'P 1'
#
loop_
_entity.id
_entity.type
_entity.pdbx_description
1 polymer ?
#
loop_
_entity_poly.entity_id
_entity_poly.type
_entity_poly.pdbx_seq_one_letter_code
_entity_poly.pdbx_strand_id
1 'polypeptide(L)' 'IRCLATLLGTLPRLRELNLDSSRLSGELRGLLGELRNPLEILELAFCSLLPSDLSFL' A
#
# COMPACT_ATOMS: atom_id res chain seq x y z
N ILE A 1 2.51 7.18 8.17
CA ILE A 1 1.89 6.12 7.35
C ILE A 1 0.85 5.28 8.12
N ARG A 2 1.11 4.89 9.37
CA ARG A 2 0.24 3.97 10.15
C ARG A 2 -1.24 4.38 10.24
N CYS A 3 -1.53 5.67 10.45
CA CYS A 3 -2.91 6.16 10.49
C CYS A 3 -3.64 5.97 9.14
N LEU A 4 -2.96 6.23 8.02
CA LEU A 4 -3.49 6.01 6.68
C LEU A 4 -3.76 4.51 6.44
N ALA A 5 -2.84 3.64 6.84
CA ALA A 5 -2.98 2.20 6.73
C ALA A 5 -4.22 1.68 7.47
N THR A 6 -4.41 2.11 8.72
CA THR A 6 -5.60 1.75 9.51
C THR A 6 -6.88 2.26 8.85
N LEU A 7 -6.89 3.50 8.34
CA LEU A 7 -8.04 4.06 7.62
C LEU A 7 -8.39 3.22 6.38
N LEU A 8 -7.41 2.91 5.52
CA LEU A 8 -7.62 2.09 4.33
C LEU A 8 -8.15 0.69 4.70
N GLY A 9 -7.65 0.10 5.79
CA GLY A 9 -8.13 -1.19 6.31
C GLY A 9 -9.58 -1.21 6.77
N THR A 10 -10.18 -0.04 7.04
CA THR A 10 -11.61 0.07 7.39
C THR A 10 -12.54 0.19 6.18
N LEU A 11 -12.01 0.34 4.97
CA LEU A 11 -12.81 0.49 3.75
C LEU A 11 -13.24 -0.89 3.22
N PRO A 12 -14.52 -1.29 3.37
CA PRO A 12 -14.97 -2.65 3.07
C PRO A 12 -15.04 -2.97 1.56
N ARG A 13 -14.90 -1.95 0.70
CA ARG A 13 -15.00 -2.06 -0.76
C ARG A 13 -13.76 -1.55 -1.48
N LEU A 14 -12.65 -1.33 -0.76
CA LEU A 14 -11.40 -0.92 -1.39
C LEU A 14 -10.85 -2.09 -2.19
N ARG A 15 -10.87 -1.95 -3.52
CA ARG A 15 -10.35 -2.92 -4.49
C ARG A 15 -9.17 -2.36 -5.27
N GLU A 16 -9.06 -1.04 -5.35
CA GLU A 16 -8.04 -0.35 -6.13
C GLU A 16 -7.35 0.68 -5.25
N LEU A 17 -6.02 0.66 -5.24
CA LEU A 17 -5.19 1.60 -4.51
C LEU A 17 -4.07 2.10 -5.41
N ASN A 18 -4.14 3.37 -5.79
CA ASN A 18 -3.08 4.07 -6.51
C ASN A 18 -2.24 4.87 -5.52
N LEU A 19 -0.93 4.64 -5.55
CA LEU A 19 0.07 5.32 -4.72
C LEU A 19 1.15 5.95 -5.60
N ASP A 20 0.84 6.26 -6.85
CA ASP A 20 1.79 6.79 -7.81
C ASP A 20 2.49 8.04 -7.28
N SER A 21 3.77 8.16 -7.58
CA SER A 21 4.64 9.25 -7.14
C SER A 21 4.72 9.42 -5.61
N SER A 22 4.39 8.37 -4.83
CA SER A 22 4.47 8.42 -3.37
C SER A 22 5.86 8.01 -2.86
N ARG A 23 6.30 8.65 -1.76
CA ARG A 23 7.55 8.32 -1.06
C ARG A 23 7.27 7.26 0.01
N LEU A 24 7.10 6.01 -0.43
CA LEU A 24 6.76 4.86 0.43
C LEU A 24 7.92 3.87 0.65
N SER A 25 9.15 4.29 0.37
CA SER A 25 10.36 3.48 0.51
C SER A 25 10.44 2.83 1.91
N GLY A 26 10.34 1.50 1.96
CA GLY A 26 10.38 0.70 3.19
C GLY A 26 9.08 0.65 3.99
N GLU A 27 8.03 1.35 3.57
CA GLU A 27 6.77 1.50 4.31
C GLU A 27 5.61 0.71 3.69
N LEU A 28 5.82 0.07 2.53
CA LEU A 28 4.75 -0.59 1.77
C LEU A 28 4.08 -1.71 2.58
N ARG A 29 4.88 -2.49 3.31
CA ARG A 29 4.40 -3.54 4.22
C ARG A 29 3.49 -2.99 5.32
N GLY A 30 3.84 -1.84 5.90
CA GLY A 30 3.05 -1.22 6.95
C GLY A 30 1.73 -0.63 6.43
N LEU A 31 1.72 -0.19 5.17
CA LEU A 31 0.52 0.34 4.52
C LEU A 31 -0.44 -0.76 4.08
N LEU A 32 0.08 -1.75 3.35
CA LEU A 32 -0.71 -2.82 2.75
C LEU A 32 -1.07 -3.93 3.75
N GLY A 33 -0.25 -4.14 4.78
CA GLY A 33 -0.49 -5.17 5.80
C GLY A 33 -1.70 -4.92 6.69
N GLU A 34 -2.23 -3.68 6.73
CA GLU A 34 -3.45 -3.33 7.48
C GLU A 34 -4.72 -3.49 6.62
N LEU A 35 -4.59 -3.77 5.32
CA LEU A 35 -5.72 -3.98 4.44
C LEU A 35 -6.41 -5.30 4.78
N ARG A 36 -7.70 -5.22 5.09
CA ARG A 36 -8.52 -6.38 5.49
C ARG A 36 -9.19 -7.08 4.31
N ASN A 37 -9.24 -6.42 3.16
CA ASN A 37 -9.83 -6.93 1.93
C ASN A 37 -8.74 -7.04 0.87
N PRO A 38 -8.82 -8.05 -0.02
CA PRO A 38 -7.87 -8.19 -1.11
C PRO A 38 -8.02 -7.01 -2.08
N LEU A 39 -6.89 -6.34 -2.38
CA LEU A 39 -6.83 -5.42 -3.52
C LEU A 39 -6.77 -6.24 -4.81
N GLU A 40 -7.46 -5.72 -5.82
CA GLU A 40 -7.40 -6.22 -7.19
C GLU A 40 -6.41 -5.41 -8.03
N ILE A 41 -6.30 -4.12 -7.74
CA ILE A 41 -5.39 -3.22 -8.43
C ILE A 41 -4.54 -2.46 -7.42
N LEU A 42 -3.23 -2.53 -7.61
CA LEU A 42 -2.24 -1.75 -6.88
C LEU A 42 -1.32 -1.06 -7.88
N GLU A 43 -1.34 0.28 -7.90
CA GLU A 43 -0.49 1.09 -8.77
C GLU A 43 0.59 1.79 -7.94
N LEU A 44 1.85 1.61 -8.36
CA LEU A 44 3.07 2.09 -7.68
C LEU A 44 4.00 2.84 -8.63
N ALA A 45 3.48 3.43 -9.71
CA ALA A 45 4.28 4.10 -10.71
C ALA A 45 5.04 5.29 -10.09
N PHE A 46 6.29 5.49 -10.51
CA PHE A 46 7.14 6.57 -10.00
C PHE A 46 7.37 6.56 -8.48
N CYS A 47 7.18 5.41 -7.82
CA CYS A 47 7.56 5.22 -6.42
C CYS A 47 9.05 4.89 -6.31
N SER A 48 9.72 5.44 -5.29
CA SER A 48 11.04 4.96 -4.87
C SER A 48 10.86 3.72 -4.00
N LEU A 49 10.91 2.52 -4.57
CA LEU A 49 10.77 1.26 -3.82
C LEU A 49 12.14 0.71 -3.40
N LEU A 50 12.21 0.19 -2.18
CA LEU A 50 13.36 -0.57 -1.69
C LEU A 50 13.17 -2.08 -1.97
N PRO A 51 14.24 -2.88 -1.96
CA PRO A 51 14.12 -4.33 -2.08
C PRO A 51 13.17 -4.96 -1.04
N SER A 52 13.08 -4.37 0.17
CA SER A 52 12.14 -4.80 1.21
C SER A 52 10.68 -4.61 0.82
N ASP A 53 10.35 -3.58 0.03
CA ASP A 53 8.99 -3.34 -0.45
C ASP A 53 8.58 -4.40 -1.47
N LEU A 54 9.51 -4.76 -2.37
CA LEU A 54 9.29 -5.78 -3.38
C LEU A 54 9.18 -7.19 -2.78
N SER A 55 9.93 -7.48 -1.72
CA SER A 55 9.88 -8.79 -1.04
C SER A 55 8.54 -9.09 -0.35
N PHE A 56 7.70 -8.06 -0.19
CA PHE A 56 6.40 -8.16 0.45
C PHE A 56 5.24 -8.37 -0.54
N LEU A 57 5.42 -8.00 -1.81
CA LEU A 57 4.47 -8.24 -2.90
C LEU A 57 4.52 -9.71 -3.33
#